data_AF-A0A950AW48-F1
#
_entry.id   AF-A0A950AW48-F1
#
_cell.length_a   1.000
_cell.length_b   1.000
_cell.length_c   1.000
_cell.angle_alpha   90.00
_cell.angle_beta   90.00
_cell.angle_gamma   90.00
#
_symmetry.space_group_name_H-M   'P 1'
#
loop_
_entity.id
_entity.type
_entity.pdbx_description
1 polymer ?
#
loop_
_entity_poly.entity_id
_entity_poly.type
_entity_poly.pdbx_seq_one_letter_code
_entity_poly.pdbx_strand_id
1 'polypeptide(L)'
;MIIIFTLYYISLVVAVLAAVRLPGERLWPTAPLVYMPRWLFLPPLLVLALVADRSQCRTLWLVHGITALVVAGPLMQIALPIGRLRARPPPGPRFRIMTLNRGQRGIDAARLIRLIERERIQLICLQEGGGDPIMREYWEKGWYRTDFVASR
;
A
#
# COMPACT_ATOMS: atom_id res chain seq x y z
N MET A 1 26.28 -7.04 -25.59
CA MET A 1 26.12 -7.68 -24.25
C MET A 1 25.06 -7.00 -23.38
N ILE A 2 25.11 -5.68 -23.17
CA ILE A 2 24.12 -4.95 -22.34
C ILE A 2 22.65 -5.09 -22.78
N ILE A 3 22.42 -5.17 -24.10
CA ILE A 3 21.08 -5.37 -24.65
C ILE A 3 20.49 -6.71 -24.18
N ILE A 4 21.30 -7.78 -24.17
CA ILE A 4 20.86 -9.11 -23.72
C ILE A 4 20.49 -9.06 -22.24
N PHE A 5 21.33 -8.44 -21.40
CA PHE A 5 21.02 -8.25 -19.97
C PHE A 5 19.75 -7.43 -19.76
N THR A 6 19.55 -6.38 -20.56
CA THR A 6 18.35 -5.54 -20.50
C THR A 6 17.10 -6.33 -20.88
N LEU A 7 17.15 -7.11 -21.96
CA LEU A 7 16.03 -7.96 -22.38
C LEU A 7 15.70 -9.02 -21.31
N TYR A 8 16.71 -9.70 -20.77
CA TYR A 8 16.53 -10.68 -19.70
C TYR A 8 15.88 -10.04 -18.47
N TYR A 9 16.34 -8.85 -18.10
CA TYR A 9 15.78 -8.11 -16.98
C TYR A 9 14.32 -7.69 -17.21
N ILE A 10 13.99 -7.19 -18.40
CA ILE A 10 12.61 -6.83 -18.76
C ILE A 10 11.71 -8.06 -18.73
N SER A 11 12.16 -9.19 -19.31
CA SER A 11 11.43 -10.45 -19.26
C SER A 11 11.17 -10.91 -17.83
N LEU A 12 12.16 -10.79 -16.94
CA LEU A 12 12.01 -11.07 -15.51
C LEU A 12 10.96 -10.16 -14.85
N VAL A 13 11.04 -8.85 -15.07
CA VAL A 13 10.08 -7.87 -14.51
C VAL A 13 8.66 -8.16 -14.98
N VAL A 14 8.48 -8.47 -16.27
CA VAL A 14 7.17 -8.82 -16.84
C VAL A 14 6.65 -10.14 -16.26
N ALA A 15 7.51 -11.16 -16.13
CA ALA A 15 7.13 -12.44 -15.54
C ALA A 15 6.72 -12.29 -14.07
N VAL A 16 7.47 -11.52 -13.28
CA VAL A 16 7.12 -11.21 -11.88
C VAL A 16 5.81 -10.41 -11.82
N LEU A 17 5.65 -9.41 -12.67
CA LEU A 17 4.41 -8.62 -12.73
C LEU A 17 3.21 -9.51 -13.06
N ALA A 18 3.33 -10.40 -14.04
CA ALA A 18 2.29 -11.37 -14.38
C ALA A 18 2.01 -12.32 -13.22
N ALA A 19 3.04 -12.85 -12.55
CA ALA A 19 2.93 -13.74 -11.39
C ALA A 19 2.30 -13.06 -10.16
N VAL A 20 2.43 -11.75 -10.01
CA VAL A 20 1.76 -10.99 -8.93
C VAL A 20 0.32 -10.63 -9.32
N ARG A 21 0.03 -10.40 -10.60
CA ARG A 21 -1.28 -9.92 -11.08
C ARG A 21 -2.29 -11.01 -11.44
N LEU A 22 -1.86 -12.14 -11.99
CA LEU A 22 -2.76 -13.16 -12.56
C LEU A 22 -3.15 -14.25 -11.55
N PRO A 23 -2.22 -14.90 -10.84
CA PRO A 23 -2.53 -16.04 -9.96
C PRO A 23 -3.06 -15.60 -8.58
N GLY A 24 -2.86 -14.34 -8.18
CA GLY A 24 -3.14 -13.86 -6.82
C GLY A 24 -2.39 -14.68 -5.75
N GLU A 25 -2.97 -14.77 -4.55
CA GLU A 25 -2.46 -15.57 -3.43
C GLU A 25 -2.70 -17.08 -3.58
N ARG A 26 -3.18 -17.55 -4.75
CA ARG A 26 -3.58 -18.96 -4.93
C ARG A 26 -2.42 -19.94 -5.02
N LEU A 27 -1.22 -19.46 -5.34
CA LEU A 27 -0.03 -20.28 -5.51
C LEU A 27 1.01 -19.90 -4.45
N TRP A 28 1.33 -20.81 -3.54
CA TRP A 28 2.35 -20.56 -2.51
C TRP A 28 3.70 -20.03 -3.03
N PRO A 29 4.21 -20.40 -4.24
CA PRO A 29 5.48 -19.89 -4.74
C PRO A 29 5.46 -18.40 -5.10
N THR A 30 4.27 -17.78 -5.28
CA THR A 30 4.18 -16.34 -5.55
C THR A 30 4.23 -15.52 -4.26
N ALA A 31 4.03 -16.14 -3.08
CA ALA A 31 4.02 -15.42 -1.80
C ALA A 31 5.33 -14.65 -1.55
N PRO A 32 6.54 -15.21 -1.75
CA PRO A 32 7.77 -14.43 -1.65
C PRO A 32 7.78 -13.22 -2.59
N LEU A 33 7.24 -13.33 -3.81
CA LEU A 33 7.15 -12.22 -4.76
C LEU A 33 6.18 -11.13 -4.29
N VAL A 34 5.06 -11.52 -3.67
CA VAL A 34 4.04 -10.60 -3.16
C VAL A 34 4.52 -9.86 -1.92
N TYR A 35 5.22 -10.57 -1.01
CA TYR A 35 5.65 -10.05 0.29
C TYR A 35 7.07 -9.47 0.30
N MET A 36 7.92 -9.73 -0.70
CA MET A 36 9.24 -9.11 -0.75
C MET A 36 9.15 -7.60 -0.98
N PRO A 37 10.14 -6.82 -0.48
CA PRO A 37 10.21 -5.40 -0.79
C PRO A 37 10.42 -5.18 -2.29
N ARG A 38 9.39 -4.71 -2.98
CA ARG A 38 9.39 -4.54 -4.45
C ARG A 38 10.39 -3.49 -4.97
N TRP A 39 10.94 -2.66 -4.07
CA TRP A 39 12.01 -1.72 -4.42
C TRP A 39 13.32 -2.42 -4.78
N LEU A 40 13.50 -3.70 -4.43
CA LEU A 40 14.67 -4.50 -4.81
C LEU A 40 14.82 -4.67 -6.35
N PHE A 41 13.77 -4.39 -7.12
CA PHE A 41 13.80 -4.33 -8.60
C PHE A 41 14.26 -2.97 -9.15
N LEU A 42 14.67 -2.01 -8.32
CA LEU A 42 15.23 -0.73 -8.79
C LEU A 42 16.76 -0.75 -8.93
N PRO A 43 17.55 -1.30 -7.98
CA PRO A 43 19.01 -1.30 -8.08
C PRO A 43 19.57 -1.95 -9.36
N PRO A 44 19.09 -3.12 -9.82
CA PRO A 44 19.59 -3.71 -11.06
C PRO A 44 19.35 -2.80 -12.26
N LEU A 45 18.20 -2.12 -12.29
CA LEU A 45 17.85 -1.17 -13.35
C LEU A 45 18.74 0.07 -13.32
N LEU A 46 19.05 0.59 -12.13
CA LEU A 46 19.99 1.71 -11.98
C LEU A 46 21.39 1.33 -12.48
N VAL A 47 21.88 0.14 -12.11
CA VAL A 47 23.18 -0.37 -12.59
C VAL A 47 23.18 -0.50 -14.11
N LEU A 48 22.14 -1.10 -14.70
CA LEU A 48 22.02 -1.25 -16.16
C LEU A 48 21.97 0.11 -16.87
N ALA A 49 21.28 1.11 -16.31
CA ALA A 49 21.22 2.46 -16.86
C ALA A 49 22.59 3.15 -16.83
N LEU A 50 23.32 3.06 -15.71
CA LEU A 50 24.66 3.64 -15.57
C LEU A 50 25.68 2.99 -16.52
N VAL A 51 25.60 1.67 -16.74
CA VAL A 51 26.45 0.98 -17.71
C VAL A 51 26.05 1.36 -19.15
N ALA A 52 24.76 1.53 -19.43
CA ALA A 52 24.28 1.96 -20.74
C ALA A 52 24.71 3.37 -21.11
N ASP A 53 24.81 4.27 -20.14
CA ASP A 53 25.29 5.63 -20.35
C ASP A 53 26.69 5.65 -20.98
N ARG A 54 27.58 4.76 -20.52
CA ARG A 54 28.94 4.60 -21.08
C ARG A 54 28.96 4.11 -22.53
N SER A 55 27.88 3.48 -23.00
CA SER A 55 27.76 2.98 -24.38
C SER A 55 27.14 3.98 -25.37
N GLN A 56 26.80 5.20 -24.91
CA GLN A 56 26.21 6.28 -25.72
C GLN A 56 24.89 5.92 -26.45
N CYS A 57 24.26 4.80 -26.10
CA CYS A 57 22.99 4.37 -26.68
C CYS A 57 21.80 5.06 -26.00
N ARG A 58 21.42 6.26 -26.49
CA ARG A 58 20.24 7.01 -25.99
C ARG A 58 18.94 6.20 -25.97
N THR A 59 18.77 5.24 -26.87
CA THR A 59 17.58 4.36 -26.90
C THR A 59 17.47 3.49 -25.64
N LEU A 60 18.60 3.05 -25.07
CA LEU A 60 18.60 2.23 -23.86
C LEU A 60 18.10 3.01 -22.65
N TRP A 61 18.42 4.30 -22.56
CA TRP A 61 17.89 5.19 -21.53
C TRP A 61 16.37 5.26 -21.55
N LEU A 62 15.76 5.33 -22.73
CA LEU A 62 14.29 5.28 -22.86
C LEU A 62 13.72 3.94 -22.40
N VAL A 63 14.36 2.83 -22.78
CA VAL A 63 13.95 1.48 -22.38
C VAL A 63 14.04 1.30 -20.86
N HIS A 64 15.14 1.74 -20.23
CA HIS A 64 15.29 1.69 -18.78
C HIS A 64 14.31 2.62 -18.07
N GLY A 65 14.07 3.82 -18.61
CA GLY A 65 13.05 4.74 -18.09
C GLY A 65 11.65 4.14 -18.11
N ILE A 66 11.24 3.55 -19.23
CA ILE A 66 9.94 2.85 -19.34
C ILE A 66 9.88 1.67 -18.35
N THR A 67 10.97 0.89 -18.27
CA THR A 67 11.03 -0.25 -17.34
C THR A 67 10.95 0.22 -15.88
N ALA A 68 11.59 1.33 -15.53
CA ALA A 68 11.50 1.95 -14.20
C ALA A 68 10.06 2.36 -13.87
N LEU A 69 9.33 2.94 -14.84
CA LEU A 69 7.92 3.30 -14.68
C LEU A 69 7.04 2.06 -14.48
N VAL A 70 7.33 0.95 -15.15
CA VAL A 70 6.64 -0.34 -14.93
C VAL A 70 6.93 -0.90 -13.53
N VAL A 71 8.17 -0.81 -13.06
CA VAL A 71 8.53 -1.24 -11.70
C VAL A 71 7.85 -0.35 -10.65
N ALA A 72 7.98 0.98 -10.77
CA ALA A 72 7.44 1.93 -9.81
C ALA A 72 5.90 1.98 -9.82
N GLY A 73 5.27 1.87 -10.99
CA GLY A 73 3.81 1.93 -11.11
C GLY A 73 3.16 0.58 -10.81
N PRO A 74 2.94 -0.27 -11.82
CA PRO A 74 2.12 -1.47 -11.69
C PRO A 74 2.72 -2.55 -10.77
N LEU A 75 4.04 -2.68 -10.67
CA LEU A 75 4.67 -3.67 -9.79
C LEU A 75 4.67 -3.19 -8.33
N MET A 76 5.23 -2.02 -8.03
CA MET A 76 5.23 -1.46 -6.67
C MET A 76 3.84 -1.04 -6.18
N GLN A 77 2.85 -0.92 -7.08
CA GLN A 77 1.49 -0.44 -6.80
C GLN A 77 1.49 0.99 -6.22
N ILE A 78 2.39 1.85 -6.70
CA ILE A 78 2.36 3.27 -6.31
C ILE A 78 1.09 3.91 -6.89
N ALA A 79 0.10 4.09 -6.03
CA ALA A 79 -1.14 4.78 -6.36
C ALA A 79 -0.98 6.27 -6.08
N LEU A 80 -0.69 7.06 -7.12
CA LEU A 80 -0.74 8.51 -7.01
C LEU A 80 -2.19 8.96 -6.86
N PRO A 81 -2.55 9.77 -5.85
CA PRO A 81 -3.92 10.20 -5.61
C PRO A 81 -4.36 11.31 -6.59
N ILE A 82 -4.06 11.16 -7.89
CA ILE A 82 -4.26 12.20 -8.92
C ILE A 82 -5.72 12.66 -8.96
N GLY A 83 -6.66 11.73 -8.85
CA GLY A 83 -8.09 12.05 -8.77
C GLY A 83 -8.47 12.85 -7.52
N ARG A 84 -7.83 12.58 -6.37
CA ARG A 84 -8.08 13.33 -5.12
C ARG A 84 -7.46 14.73 -5.14
N LEU A 85 -6.38 14.94 -5.90
CA LEU A 85 -5.76 16.26 -6.04
C LEU A 85 -6.68 17.27 -6.73
N ARG A 86 -7.62 16.82 -7.56
CA ARG A 86 -8.57 17.68 -8.29
C ARG A 86 -10.02 17.53 -7.84
N ALA A 87 -10.34 16.50 -7.05
CA ALA A 87 -11.69 16.29 -6.57
C ALA A 87 -12.04 17.30 -5.47
N ARG A 88 -13.19 17.95 -5.61
CA ARG A 88 -13.82 18.63 -4.49
C ARG A 88 -14.28 17.56 -3.48
N PRO A 89 -14.23 17.86 -2.17
CA PRO A 89 -14.83 16.97 -1.17
C PRO A 89 -16.29 16.70 -1.57
N PRO A 90 -16.75 15.44 -1.54
CA PRO A 90 -18.15 15.16 -1.82
C PRO A 90 -19.04 15.91 -0.82
N PRO A 91 -20.13 16.56 -1.28
CA PRO A 91 -21.07 17.21 -0.38
C PRO A 91 -21.82 16.16 0.43
N GLY A 92 -22.20 16.51 1.66
CA GLY A 92 -23.03 15.66 2.52
C GLY A 92 -22.36 15.23 3.83
N PRO A 93 -23.10 14.44 4.64
CA PRO A 93 -22.63 13.98 5.94
C PRO A 93 -21.38 13.11 5.82
N ARG A 94 -20.41 13.31 6.73
CA ARG A 94 -19.18 12.52 6.77
C ARG A 94 -19.31 11.38 7.78
N PHE A 95 -18.94 10.19 7.32
CA PHE A 95 -18.84 8.98 8.14
C PHE A 95 -17.36 8.67 8.42
N ARG A 96 -17.01 8.44 9.69
CA ARG A 96 -15.66 8.21 10.19
C ARG A 96 -15.52 6.77 10.62
N ILE A 97 -14.66 6.05 9.92
CA ILE A 97 -14.37 4.64 10.15
C ILE A 97 -12.94 4.53 10.65
N MET A 98 -12.73 3.77 11.72
CA MET A 98 -11.41 3.38 12.20
C MET A 98 -11.20 1.89 11.98
N THR A 99 -10.12 1.52 11.30
CA THR A 99 -9.62 0.16 11.27
C THR A 99 -8.33 0.10 12.06
N LEU A 100 -8.18 -0.88 12.94
CA LEU A 100 -7.01 -1.00 13.79
C LEU A 100 -6.67 -2.46 14.05
N ASN A 101 -5.48 -2.86 13.60
CA ASN A 101 -4.86 -4.08 14.08
C ASN A 101 -4.17 -3.81 15.42
N ARG A 102 -4.62 -4.48 16.49
CA ARG A 102 -4.11 -4.29 17.86
C ARG A 102 -2.83 -5.08 18.13
N GLY A 103 -2.54 -6.09 17.30
CA GLY A 103 -1.49 -7.06 17.56
C GLY A 103 -1.71 -7.87 18.84
N GLN A 104 -0.77 -8.77 19.14
CA GLN A 104 -0.87 -9.65 20.32
C GLN A 104 -0.48 -8.98 21.64
N ARG A 105 0.29 -7.88 21.61
CA ARG A 105 0.81 -7.21 22.82
C ARG A 105 -0.21 -6.30 23.52
N GLY A 106 -1.44 -6.23 23.00
CA GLY A 106 -2.46 -5.33 23.49
C GLY A 106 -2.19 -3.87 23.09
N ILE A 107 -3.17 -3.01 23.36
CA ILE A 107 -3.10 -1.57 23.11
C ILE A 107 -3.55 -0.85 24.38
N ASP A 108 -3.04 0.35 24.62
CA ASP A 108 -3.55 1.23 25.68
C ASP A 108 -5.01 1.61 25.36
N ALA A 109 -5.93 0.90 26.02
CA ALA A 109 -7.37 1.06 25.86
C ALA A 109 -7.82 2.50 26.17
N ALA A 110 -7.29 3.10 27.23
CA ALA A 110 -7.68 4.45 27.63
C ALA A 110 -7.28 5.48 26.56
N ARG A 111 -6.09 5.33 25.97
CA ARG A 111 -5.66 6.19 24.86
C ARG A 111 -6.48 5.97 23.61
N LEU A 112 -6.85 4.72 23.30
CA LEU A 112 -7.71 4.40 22.17
C LEU A 112 -9.12 5.01 22.34
N ILE A 113 -9.72 4.88 23.52
CA ILE A 113 -11.02 5.50 23.85
C ILE A 113 -10.95 7.01 23.65
N ARG A 114 -9.91 7.68 24.18
CA ARG A 114 -9.73 9.13 23.97
C ARG A 114 -9.65 9.50 22.49
N LEU A 115 -9.01 8.66 21.67
CA LEU A 115 -8.95 8.87 20.23
C LEU A 115 -10.33 8.71 19.57
N ILE A 116 -11.06 7.64 19.91
CA ILE A 116 -12.41 7.37 19.42
C ILE A 116 -13.34 8.55 19.70
N GLU A 117 -13.32 9.03 20.94
CA GLU A 117 -14.15 10.15 21.40
C GLU A 117 -13.77 11.46 20.71
N ARG A 118 -12.47 11.78 20.68
CA ARG A 118 -11.98 13.02 20.08
C ARG A 118 -12.25 13.08 18.58
N GLU A 119 -12.02 11.98 17.88
CA GLU A 119 -12.24 11.90 16.44
C GLU A 119 -13.68 11.58 16.07
N ARG A 120 -14.59 11.39 17.03
CA ARG A 120 -15.99 11.03 16.81
C ARG A 120 -16.14 9.87 15.82
N ILE A 121 -15.38 8.79 16.05
CA ILE A 121 -15.42 7.61 15.20
C ILE A 121 -16.80 6.95 15.33
N GLN A 122 -17.42 6.57 14.21
CA GLN A 122 -18.77 5.99 14.18
C GLN A 122 -18.77 4.49 13.89
N LEU A 123 -17.73 3.98 13.22
CA LEU A 123 -17.54 2.55 12.97
C LEU A 123 -16.11 2.16 13.30
N ILE A 124 -15.95 1.08 14.05
CA ILE A 124 -14.65 0.58 14.48
C ILE A 124 -14.51 -0.87 14.05
N CYS A 125 -13.44 -1.18 13.32
CA CYS A 125 -13.06 -2.54 12.95
C CYS A 125 -11.73 -2.87 13.63
N LEU A 126 -11.78 -3.69 14.68
CA LEU A 126 -10.58 -4.17 15.37
C LEU A 126 -10.15 -5.52 14.82
N GLN A 127 -8.85 -5.68 14.60
CA GLN A 127 -8.21 -6.94 14.19
C GLN A 127 -7.22 -7.36 15.26
N GLU A 128 -7.16 -8.66 15.52
CA GLU A 128 -6.28 -9.27 16.54
C GLU A 128 -6.53 -8.76 17.98
N GLY A 129 -5.97 -9.49 18.95
CA GLY A 129 -6.03 -9.15 20.37
C GLY A 129 -7.17 -9.80 21.15
N GLY A 130 -7.03 -9.81 22.48
CA GLY A 130 -8.01 -10.35 23.42
C GLY A 130 -9.00 -9.30 23.96
N GLY A 131 -9.89 -9.77 24.83
CA GLY A 131 -10.78 -8.89 25.58
C GLY A 131 -9.99 -8.01 26.54
N ASP A 132 -10.04 -6.70 26.33
CA ASP A 132 -9.51 -5.73 27.29
C ASP A 132 -10.67 -5.27 28.18
N PRO A 133 -10.59 -5.42 29.52
CA PRO A 133 -11.68 -5.08 30.43
C PRO A 133 -12.15 -3.63 30.30
N ILE A 134 -11.24 -2.68 30.09
CA ILE A 134 -11.56 -1.26 29.97
C ILE A 134 -12.31 -1.01 28.67
N MET A 135 -11.85 -1.62 27.56
CA MET A 135 -12.57 -1.54 26.29
C MET A 135 -13.96 -2.18 26.40
N ARG A 136 -14.07 -3.31 27.09
CA ARG A 136 -15.35 -4.00 27.29
C ARG A 136 -16.35 -3.13 28.03
N GLU A 137 -15.94 -2.52 29.14
CA GLU A 137 -16.78 -1.58 29.89
C GLU A 137 -17.21 -0.40 29.02
N TYR A 138 -16.29 0.17 28.24
CA TYR A 138 -16.59 1.25 27.31
C TYR A 138 -17.60 0.82 26.23
N TRP A 139 -17.50 -0.40 25.72
CA TRP A 139 -18.46 -0.94 24.76
C TRP A 139 -19.85 -1.12 25.36
N GLU A 140 -19.93 -1.68 26.56
CA GLU A 140 -21.18 -1.93 27.28
C GLU A 140 -21.92 -0.62 27.64
N LYS A 141 -21.18 0.49 27.82
CA LYS A 141 -21.75 1.83 28.05
C LYS A 141 -22.39 2.47 26.81
N GLY A 142 -22.24 1.88 25.62
CA GLY A 142 -22.84 2.40 24.39
C GLY A 142 -21.99 3.47 23.71
N TRP A 143 -20.87 3.04 23.14
CA TRP A 143 -19.92 3.89 22.39
C TRP A 143 -20.42 4.41 21.03
N TYR A 144 -21.50 3.82 20.50
CA TYR A 144 -21.96 4.08 19.15
C TYR A 144 -22.59 5.47 19.03
N ARG A 145 -22.36 6.11 17.90
CA ARG A 145 -22.83 7.47 17.59
C ARG A 145 -23.78 7.43 16.41
N THR A 146 -24.94 8.06 16.53
CA THR A 146 -25.95 8.18 15.46
C THR A 146 -25.91 9.54 14.77
N ASP A 147 -25.10 10.47 15.27
CA ASP A 147 -24.95 11.81 14.73
C ASP A 147 -23.88 11.86 13.62
N PHE A 148 -24.22 12.55 12.53
CA PHE A 148 -23.30 12.80 11.43
C PHE A 148 -22.48 14.06 11.66
N VAL A 149 -21.21 14.04 11.24
CA VAL A 149 -20.36 15.23 11.30
C VAL A 149 -20.76 16.17 10.17
N ALA A 150 -21.23 17.37 10.51
CA ALA A 150 -21.52 18.43 9.55
C ALA A 150 -20.23 18.77 8.76
N SER A 151 -20.35 18.91 7.45
CA SER A 151 -19.25 19.40 6.61
C SER A 151 -18.96 20.86 6.97
N ARG A 152 -17.82 21.13 7.59
CA ARG A 152 -17.21 22.46 7.59
C ARG A 152 -16.71 22.80 6.19
#